data_AF-A0A7X8MUS1-F1
#
_entry.id   AF-A0A7X8MUS1-F1
#
_cell.length_a   1.000
_cell.length_b   1.000
_cell.length_c   1.000
_cell.angle_alpha   90.00
_cell.angle_beta   90.00
_cell.angle_gamma   90.00
#
_symmetry.space_group_name_H-M   'P 1'
#
loop_
_entity.id
_entity.type
_entity.pdbx_description
1 polymer ?
#
loop_
_entity_poly.entity_id
_entity_poly.type
_entity_poly.pdbx_seq_one_letter_code
_entity_poly.pdbx_strand_id
1 'polypeptide(L)' 'VINTSRVVFGFTEPSRPAILVPEPAELPEADADGTFPTPETEFTYLLMPVRLPG' A
#
# COMPACT_ATOMS: atom_id res chain seq x y z
N VAL A 1 -6.41 10.99 8.07
CA VAL A 1 -6.86 9.69 8.63
C VAL A 1 -7.74 9.04 7.57
N ILE A 2 -7.49 7.77 7.23
CA ILE A 2 -8.36 7.01 6.32
C ILE A 2 -9.59 6.60 7.13
N ASN A 3 -10.79 7.02 6.73
CA ASN A 3 -12.02 6.77 7.49
C ASN A 3 -12.66 5.41 7.13
N THR A 4 -11.91 4.33 7.28
CA THR A 4 -12.37 2.96 7.00
C THR A 4 -11.92 1.99 8.08
N SER A 5 -12.62 0.87 8.22
CA SER A 5 -12.29 -0.17 9.20
C SER A 5 -11.06 -0.98 8.80
N ARG A 6 -10.74 -1.03 7.50
CA ARG A 6 -9.68 -1.85 6.90
C ARG A 6 -8.94 -1.04 5.83
N VAL A 7 -7.64 -1.29 5.73
CA VAL A 7 -6.74 -0.65 4.77
C VAL A 7 -5.81 -1.69 4.16
N VAL A 8 -5.38 -1.44 2.93
CA VAL A 8 -4.35 -2.22 2.23
C VAL A 8 -3.04 -1.43 2.25
N PHE A 9 -1.95 -2.14 2.52
CA PHE A 9 -0.60 -1.60 2.44
C PHE A 9 0.06 -2.05 1.13
N GLY A 10 0.60 -1.09 0.37
CA GLY A 10 1.48 -1.37 -0.76
C GLY A 10 2.92 -1.04 -0.41
N PHE A 11 3.82 -1.99 -0.65
CA PHE A 11 5.26 -1.86 -0.43
C PHE A 11 6.02 -2.09 -1.74
N THR A 12 7.20 -1.49 -1.86
CA THR A 12 8.17 -1.78 -2.92
C THR A 12 9.50 -2.20 -2.32
N GLU A 13 10.22 -1.27 -1.71
CA GLU A 13 11.48 -1.52 -0.98
C GLU A 13 11.32 -1.08 0.50
N PRO A 14 12.04 -1.69 1.46
CA PRO A 14 11.93 -1.33 2.88
C PRO A 14 12.28 0.13 3.22
N SER A 15 13.11 0.77 2.39
CA SER A 15 13.54 2.17 2.55
C SER A 15 12.66 3.18 1.80
N ARG A 16 11.66 2.70 1.06
CA ARG A 16 10.74 3.53 0.27
C ARG A 16 9.43 3.75 1.01
N PRO A 17 8.70 4.85 0.70
CA PRO A 17 7.38 5.08 1.27
C PRO A 17 6.44 3.91 0.98
N ALA A 18 5.65 3.52 1.99
CA ALA A 18 4.52 2.63 1.80
C ALA A 18 3.27 3.44 1.46
N ILE A 19 2.40 2.89 0.61
CA ILE A 19 1.07 3.46 0.36
C ILE A 19 0.06 2.78 1.29
N LEU A 20 -0.87 3.56 1.82
CA LEU A 20 -2.05 3.05 2.51
C LEU A 20 -3.28 3.56 1.78
N VAL A 21 -4.15 2.63 1.40
CA VAL A 21 -5.41 2.89 0.71
C VAL A 21 -6.55 2.17 1.42
N PRO A 22 -7.81 2.66 1.34
CA PRO A 22 -8.98 1.89 1.73
C PRO A 22 -8.96 0.48 1.11
N GLU A 23 -9.49 -0.51 1.82
CA GLU A 23 -9.67 -1.85 1.25
C GLU A 23 -10.61 -1.77 0.02
N PRO A 24 -10.14 -2.17 -1.18
CA PRO A 24 -10.99 -2.20 -2.39
C PRO A 24 -11.98 -3.38 -2.32
N ALA A 25 -13.01 -3.34 -3.18
CA ALA A 25 -13.98 -4.43 -3.27
C ALA A 25 -13.33 -5.77 -3.72
N GLU A 26 -12.32 -5.68 -4.58
CA GLU A 26 -11.51 -6.79 -5.03
C GLU A 26 -10.03 -6.48 -4.77
N LEU A 27 -9.32 -7.43 -4.17
CA LEU A 27 -7.89 -7.29 -3.94
C LEU A 27 -7.12 -7.47 -5.26
N PRO A 28 -6.05 -6.69 -5.49
CA PRO A 28 -5.23 -6.84 -6.67
C PRO A 28 -4.56 -8.21 -6.66
N GLU A 29 -4.47 -8.84 -7.83
CA GLU A 29 -3.70 -10.05 -8.05
C GLU A 29 -2.30 -9.70 -8.56
N ALA A 30 -1.35 -10.59 -8.32
CA ALA A 30 -0.01 -10.43 -8.85
C ALA A 30 -0.02 -10.61 -10.36
N ASP A 31 0.70 -9.75 -11.08
CA ASP A 31 0.99 -9.94 -12.49
C ASP A 31 2.09 -11.00 -12.72
N ALA A 32 2.49 -11.17 -13.98
CA ALA A 32 3.51 -12.14 -14.37
C ALA A 32 4.89 -11.89 -13.74
N ASP A 33 5.17 -10.64 -13.34
CA ASP A 33 6.41 -10.23 -12.70
C ASP A 33 6.30 -10.26 -11.16
N GLY A 34 5.14 -10.68 -10.62
CA GLY A 34 4.86 -10.73 -9.18
C GLY A 34 4.50 -9.38 -8.58
N THR A 35 4.27 -8.36 -9.41
CA THR A 35 3.88 -7.01 -8.97
C THR A 35 2.38 -6.93 -8.80
N PHE A 36 1.93 -6.22 -7.77
CA PHE A 36 0.52 -5.94 -7.54
C PHE A 36 0.18 -4.54 -8.05
N PRO A 37 -0.77 -4.39 -8.98
CA PRO A 37 -1.18 -3.07 -9.45
C PRO A 37 -1.78 -2.27 -8.28
N THR A 38 -1.50 -0.97 -8.25
CA THR A 38 -2.09 -0.09 -7.24
C THR A 38 -3.60 0.01 -7.51
N PRO A 39 -4.46 -0.30 -6.53
CA PRO A 39 -5.90 -0.17 -6.71
C PRO A 39 -6.30 1.28 -6.99
N GLU A 40 -7.29 1.48 -7.86
CA GLU A 40 -7.88 2.80 -8.06
C GLU A 40 -8.56 3.27 -6.77
N THR A 41 -8.20 4.46 -6.30
CA THR A 41 -8.77 5.06 -5.09
C THR A 41 -8.71 6.57 -5.13
N GLU A 42 -9.67 7.24 -4.50
CA GLU A 42 -9.67 8.70 -4.31
C GLU A 42 -8.83 9.16 -3.11
N PHE A 43 -8.29 8.21 -2.33
CA PHE A 43 -7.55 8.54 -1.11
C PHE A 43 -6.30 7.67 -0.94
N THR A 44 -5.12 8.31 -1.01
CA THR A 44 -3.83 7.65 -0.79
C THR A 44 -3.06 8.35 0.32
N TYR A 45 -2.64 7.59 1.34
CA TYR A 45 -1.73 8.08 2.38
C TYR A 45 -0.34 7.50 2.18
N LEU A 46 0.69 8.35 2.24
CA LEU A 46 2.09 7.96 2.11
C LEU A 46 2.76 7.90 3.49
N LEU A 47 3.24 6.72 3.86
CA LEU A 47 3.93 6.49 5.12
C LEU A 47 5.44 6.35 4.87
N MET A 48 6.21 7.30 5.37
CA MET A 48 7.68 7.23 5.34
C MET A 48 8.16 6.16 6.33
N PRO A 49 9.02 5.22 5.90
CA PRO A 49 9.59 4.24 6.82
C PRO A 49 10.58 4.92 7.76
N VAL A 50 10.70 4.36 8.96
CA VAL A 50 11.76 4.71 9.91
C VAL A 50 12.92 3.74 9.76
N ARG A 51 14.15 4.20 10.07
CA ARG A 51 15.31 3.32 10.04
C ARG A 51 15.24 2.32 11.19
N LEU A 52 15.39 1.03 10.89
CA LEU A 52 15.55 0.01 11.92
C LEU A 52 16.95 0.14 12.55
N PRO A 53 17.10 -0.11 13.85
CA PRO A 53 18.41 -0.13 14.50
C PRO A 53 19.19 -1.37 14.02
N GLY A 54 20.36 -1.15 13.41
CA GLY A 54 21.22 -2.21 12.85
C GLY A 54 22.15 -1.68 11.76
#